data_AF-A0A401NYH3-F1
#
_entry.id   AF-A0A401NYH3-F1
#
_cell.length_a   1.000
_cell.length_b   1.000
_cell.length_c   1.000
_cell.angle_alpha   90.00
_cell.angle_beta   90.00
_cell.angle_gamma   90.00
#
_symmetry.space_group_name_H-M   'P 1'
#
loop_
_entity.id
_entity.type
_entity.pdbx_description
1 polymer ?
#
loop_
_entity_poly.entity_id
_entity_poly.type
_entity_poly.pdbx_seq_one_letter_code
_entity_poly.pdbx_strand_id
1 'polypeptide(L)' 'MNGTFYALRSFDYEQVKNFQIQAKARDAGVPPLSSSATLNVIILDQNDNAPVIVSPSAQSGSAGVEVLPQSAGQG' A
#
# COMPACT_ATOMS: atom_id res chain seq x y z
N MET A 1 28.66 -14.26 9.60
CA MET A 1 27.79 -13.70 8.53
C MET A 1 26.36 -13.86 8.99
N ASN A 2 25.60 -12.79 9.08
CA ASN A 2 24.22 -12.75 9.52
C ASN A 2 23.34 -12.37 8.33
N GLY A 3 22.32 -13.19 8.06
CA GLY A 3 21.41 -13.07 6.91
C GLY A 3 20.28 -12.06 7.14
N THR A 4 20.59 -10.91 7.74
CA THR A 4 19.59 -9.89 8.08
C THR A 4 19.37 -8.94 6.91
N PHE A 5 18.10 -8.59 6.66
CA PHE A 5 17.70 -7.63 5.63
C PHE A 5 17.19 -6.36 6.29
N TYR A 6 17.58 -5.21 5.73
CA TYR A 6 17.13 -3.88 6.16
C TYR A 6 16.63 -3.10 4.95
N ALA A 7 15.63 -2.26 5.17
CA ALA A 7 15.24 -1.26 4.20
C ALA A 7 16.25 -0.09 4.25
N LEU A 8 16.74 0.34 3.09
CA LEU A 8 17.63 1.51 3.00
C LEU A 8 16.84 2.83 2.96
N ARG A 9 15.55 2.76 2.63
CA ARG A 9 14.61 3.88 2.55
C ARG A 9 13.18 3.38 2.74
N SER A 10 12.24 4.31 2.93
CA SER A 10 10.82 3.99 2.94
C SER A 10 10.31 3.46 1.60
N PHE A 11 9.20 2.75 1.66
CA PHE A 11 8.44 2.31 0.49
C PHE A 11 7.13 3.09 0.45
N ASP A 12 6.68 3.36 -0.76
CA ASP A 12 5.40 4.00 -1.05
C ASP A 12 4.51 2.92 -1.70
N TYR A 13 3.35 2.65 -1.08
CA TYR A 13 2.45 1.57 -1.47
C TYR A 13 1.80 1.85 -2.84
N GLU A 14 1.55 3.12 -3.16
CA GLU A 14 0.97 3.61 -4.40
C GLU A 14 1.95 3.44 -5.57
N GLN A 15 3.26 3.45 -5.28
CA GLN A 15 4.31 3.20 -6.28
C GLN A 15 4.64 1.71 -6.42
N VAL A 16 4.77 0.97 -5.32
CA VAL A 16 5.16 -0.44 -5.33
C VAL A 16 4.50 -1.24 -4.21
N LYS A 17 3.73 -2.26 -4.60
CA LYS A 17 2.97 -3.10 -3.67
C LYS A 17 3.72 -4.34 -3.21
N ASN A 18 4.56 -4.90 -4.07
CA ASN A 18 5.34 -6.10 -3.76
C ASN A 18 6.54 -6.24 -4.69
N PHE A 19 7.55 -6.98 -4.23
CA PHE A 19 8.69 -7.38 -5.04
C PHE A 19 9.36 -8.64 -4.46
N GLN A 20 10.24 -9.25 -5.25
CA GLN A 20 10.97 -10.45 -4.85
C GLN A 20 12.47 -10.19 -4.79
N ILE A 21 13.12 -10.82 -3.81
CA ILE A 21 14.59 -10.83 -3.68
C ILE A 21 15.05 -12.27 -3.68
N GLN A 22 16.09 -12.59 -4.46
CA GLN A 22 16.76 -13.89 -4.42
C GLN A 22 18.03 -13.79 -3.59
N ALA A 23 18.10 -14.54 -2.49
CA ALA A 23 19.28 -14.66 -1.65
C ALA A 23 20.01 -15.96 -1.97
N LYS A 24 21.34 -15.92 -2.06
CA LYS A 24 22.19 -17.10 -2.27
C LYS A 24 23.20 -17.25 -1.14
N ALA A 25 23.22 -18.40 -0.49
CA ALA A 25 24.24 -18.78 0.48
C ALA A 25 25.25 -19.71 -0.21
N ARG A 26 26.54 -19.55 0.12
CA ARG A 26 27.63 -20.39 -0.38
C ARG A 26 28.53 -20.76 0.80
N ASP A 27 28.88 -22.04 0.92
CA ASP A 27 29.83 -22.49 1.93
C ASP A 27 31.29 -22.31 1.48
N ALA A 28 32.21 -22.61 2.39
CA ALA A 28 33.65 -22.55 2.14
C ALA A 28 34.26 -23.92 1.79
N GLY A 29 33.45 -24.90 1.37
CA GLY A 29 33.91 -26.24 1.02
C GLY A 29 34.71 -26.30 -0.28
N VAL A 30 35.32 -27.46 -0.55
CA VAL A 30 36.01 -27.76 -1.81
C VAL A 30 35.54 -29.15 -2.31
N PRO A 31 34.68 -29.23 -3.33
CA PRO A 31 34.03 -28.12 -4.03
C PRO A 31 32.99 -27.40 -3.14
N PRO A 32 32.74 -26.10 -3.35
CA PRO A 32 31.79 -25.33 -2.56
C PRO A 32 30.36 -25.64 -2.97
N LEU A 33 29.46 -25.74 -1.99
CA LEU A 33 28.03 -25.88 -2.22
C LEU A 33 27.32 -24.53 -2.04
N SER A 34 26.15 -24.41 -2.68
CA SER A 34 25.32 -23.21 -2.55
C SER A 34 23.85 -23.53 -2.57
N SER A 35 23.06 -22.74 -1.85
CA SER A 35 21.60 -22.79 -1.84
C SER A 35 21.03 -21.40 -2.09
N SER A 36 19.82 -21.34 -2.64
CA SER A 36 19.11 -20.09 -2.89
C SER A 36 17.75 -20.08 -2.20
N ALA A 37 17.30 -18.91 -1.78
CA ALA A 37 15.97 -18.68 -1.23
C ALA A 37 15.35 -17.43 -1.87
N THR A 38 14.04 -17.45 -2.05
CA THR A 38 13.28 -16.29 -2.57
C THR A 38 12.50 -15.64 -1.43
N LEU A 39 12.70 -14.35 -1.23
CA LEU A 39 11.96 -13.53 -0.29
C LEU A 39 10.88 -12.77 -1.04
N ASN A 40 9.62 -12.96 -0.67
CA ASN A 40 8.50 -12.16 -1.14
C ASN A 40 8.29 -11.00 -0.17
N VAL A 41 8.54 -9.78 -0.62
CA VAL A 41 8.32 -8.57 0.17
C VAL A 41 6.98 -7.96 -0.23
N ILE A 42 6.10 -7.76 0.75
CA ILE A 42 4.77 -7.18 0.58
C ILE A 42 4.76 -5.86 1.34
N ILE A 43 4.45 -4.77 0.64
CA ILE A 43 4.33 -3.43 1.23
C ILE A 43 2.88 -3.27 1.72
N LEU A 44 2.72 -2.84 2.96
CA LEU A 44 1.41 -2.60 3.56
C LEU A 44 1.04 -1.13 3.36
N ASP A 45 -0.18 -0.91 2.90
CA ASP A 45 -0.79 0.42 2.82
C ASP A 45 -0.87 1.06 4.23
N GLN A 46 -0.57 2.35 4.31
CA GLN A 46 -0.70 3.15 5.54
C GLN A 46 -1.97 4.00 5.56
N ASN A 47 -2.74 4.04 4.47
CA ASN A 47 -3.92 4.88 4.33
C ASN A 47 -3.62 6.36 4.62
N ASP A 48 -2.56 6.89 4.01
CA ASP A 48 -2.13 8.29 4.07
C ASP A 48 -2.72 9.17 2.95
N ASN A 49 -3.57 8.59 2.11
CA ASN A 49 -4.29 9.28 1.05
C ASN A 49 -5.65 9.82 1.54
N ALA A 50 -5.73 11.14 1.73
CA ALA A 50 -6.99 11.80 2.07
C ALA A 50 -8.01 11.74 0.92
N PRO A 51 -9.31 11.58 1.22
CA PRO A 51 -10.34 11.53 0.18
C PRO A 51 -10.49 12.88 -0.53
N VAL A 52 -10.73 12.85 -1.85
CA VAL A 52 -11.08 14.04 -2.64
C VAL A 52 -12.59 14.05 -2.86
N ILE A 53 -13.27 15.07 -2.32
CA ILE A 53 -14.72 15.25 -2.54
C ILE A 53 -14.91 16.00 -3.86
N VAL A 54 -15.44 15.31 -4.86
CA VAL A 54 -15.91 15.89 -6.11
C VAL A 54 -17.40 16.23 -5.98
N SER A 55 -17.72 17.45 -5.54
CA SER A 55 -19.10 17.95 -5.61
C SER A 55 -19.43 18.27 -7.07
N PRO A 56 -20.58 17.83 -7.61
CA PRO A 56 -20.99 18.25 -8.94
C PRO A 56 -21.04 19.78 -8.95
N SER A 57 -20.25 20.40 -9.82
CA SER A 57 -20.39 21.83 -10.09
C SER A 57 -21.85 22.06 -10.46
N ALA A 58 -22.53 22.95 -9.74
CA ALA A 58 -23.83 23.46 -10.16
C ALA A 58 -23.62 24.29 -11.45
N GLN A 59 -23.30 23.62 -12.55
CA GLN A 59 -23.48 24.18 -13.88
C GLN A 59 -24.99 24.20 -14.08
N SER A 60 -25.54 25.41 -13.91
CA SER A 60 -26.88 25.86 -14.29
C SER A 60 -27.79 24.76 -14.84
N GLY A 61 -28.63 24.21 -13.96
CA GLY A 61 -29.75 23.35 -14.35
C GLY A 61 -29.78 21.99 -13.66
N SER A 62 -30.58 21.91 -12.59
CA SER A 62 -31.06 20.65 -12.00
C SER A 62 -30.05 19.82 -11.22
N ALA A 63 -29.43 20.43 -10.19
CA ALA A 63 -29.06 19.64 -9.01
C ALA A 63 -30.38 19.16 -8.37
N GLY A 64 -30.58 17.85 -8.33
CA GLY A 64 -31.69 17.24 -7.61
C GLY A 64 -31.72 17.83 -6.20
N VAL A 65 -32.88 18.36 -5.85
CA VAL A 65 -33.21 18.84 -4.51
C VAL A 65 -33.00 17.71 -3.51
N GLU A 66 -31.82 17.63 -2.90
CA GLU A 66 -31.63 16.82 -1.69
C GLU A 66 -32.21 17.62 -0.52
N VAL A 67 -33.53 17.50 -0.35
CA VAL A 67 -34.22 17.99 0.83
C VAL A 67 -33.78 17.11 1.99
N LEU A 68 -32.81 17.57 2.78
CA LEU A 68 -32.58 17.00 4.12
C LEU A 68 -33.89 17.14 4.92
N PRO A 69 -34.53 16.05 5.39
CA PRO A 69 -35.66 16.18 6.29
C PRO A 69 -35.13 16.60 7.66
N GLN A 70 -35.29 17.88 8.00
CA GLN A 70 -35.05 18.39 9.34
C GLN A 70 -36.28 18.12 10.20
N SER A 71 -36.10 17.29 11.23
CA SER A 71 -36.91 17.12 12.46
C SER A 71 -37.52 15.73 12.63
N ALA A 72 -36.79 14.87 13.34
CA ALA A 72 -37.39 13.79 14.12
C ALA A 72 -37.61 14.28 15.56
N GLY A 73 -38.89 14.35 15.96
CA GLY A 73 -39.34 14.27 17.35
C GLY A 73 -39.46 15.58 18.13
N GLN A 74 -40.67 16.16 18.15
CA GLN A 74 -41.25 16.60 19.43
C GLN A 74 -42.29 15.56 19.82
N GLY A 75 -42.00 14.82 20.89
CA GLY A 75 -43.02 14.15 21.70
C GLY A 75 -43.47 15.08 22.80
#